data_AF-A0A8B8IW70-F1
#
_entry.id   AF-A0A8B8IW70-F1
#
_cell.length_a   1.000
_cell.length_b   1.000
_cell.length_c   1.000
_cell.angle_alpha   90.00
_cell.angle_beta   90.00
_cell.angle_gamma   90.00
#
_symmetry.space_group_name_H-M   'P 1'
#
loop_
_entity.id
_entity.type
_entity.pdbx_description
1 polymer ?
#
loop_
_entity_poly.entity_id
_entity_poly.type
_entity_poly.pdbx_seq_one_letter_code
_entity_poly.pdbx_strand_id
1 'polypeptide(L)'
;MKLTQILFRRNRLPNGHIFRGKDRLVKRVEPKHLRAVESNFAIEEQNMFYLRHPYLTEAESSGHSKALGKQEQRKKSFENITRRIFKEDVTLYERLKHLRVKESWEN
;
A
#
# COMPACT_ATOMS: atom_id res chain seq x y z
N MET A 1 -30.51 14.18 47.60
CA MET A 1 -29.64 14.72 46.53
C MET A 1 -28.87 13.60 45.82
N LYS A 2 -29.48 12.89 44.86
CA LYS A 2 -28.82 11.81 44.09
C LYS A 2 -28.71 12.12 42.59
N LEU A 3 -29.52 13.03 42.05
CA LEU A 3 -29.53 13.39 40.63
C LEU A 3 -28.25 14.12 40.18
N THR A 4 -27.65 14.93 41.06
CA THR A 4 -26.41 15.67 40.75
C THR A 4 -25.16 14.76 40.68
N GLN A 5 -25.17 13.58 41.30
CA GLN A 5 -24.04 12.64 41.24
C GLN A 5 -23.80 12.05 39.84
N ILE A 6 -24.84 11.99 38.99
CA ILE A 6 -24.74 11.50 37.61
C ILE A 6 -23.94 12.48 36.74
N LEU A 7 -24.04 13.79 37.01
CA LEU A 7 -23.33 14.83 36.28
C LEU A 7 -21.81 14.81 36.58
N PHE A 8 -21.41 14.51 37.82
CA PHE A 8 -20.00 14.36 38.20
C PHE A 8 -19.32 13.11 37.62
N ARG A 9 -20.09 12.12 37.14
CA ARG A 9 -19.53 10.91 36.50
C ARG A 9 -19.15 11.11 35.04
N ARG A 10 -19.69 12.13 34.37
CA ARG A 10 -19.55 12.32 32.90
C ARG A 10 -18.23 12.99 32.50
N ASN A 11 -17.60 13.77 33.39
CA ASN A 11 -16.41 14.60 33.09
C ASN A 11 -15.08 14.01 33.61
N ARG A 12 -14.85 12.70 33.47
CA ARG A 12 -13.55 12.10 33.83
C ARG A 12 -12.53 12.09 32.69
N LEU A 13 -12.94 12.53 31.50
CA LEU A 13 -12.08 12.60 30.33
C LEU A 13 -11.56 14.03 30.13
N PRO A 14 -10.36 14.21 29.58
CA PRO A 14 -9.83 15.53 29.29
C PRO A 14 -10.75 16.32 28.36
N ASN A 15 -10.84 17.64 28.57
CA ASN A 15 -11.61 18.52 27.69
C ASN A 15 -10.92 18.60 26.31
N GLY A 16 -11.67 18.45 25.23
CA GLY A 16 -11.14 18.49 23.86
C GLY A 16 -10.64 17.14 23.34
N HIS A 17 -9.61 17.13 22.50
CA HIS A 17 -9.15 15.91 21.86
C HIS A 17 -8.31 15.04 22.81
N ILE A 18 -8.84 13.88 23.18
CA ILE A 18 -8.37 13.02 24.27
C ILE A 18 -6.89 12.60 24.17
N PHE A 19 -6.32 12.48 22.97
CA PHE A 19 -4.93 11.99 22.78
C PHE A 19 -3.92 13.07 22.38
N ARG A 20 -4.32 14.35 22.36
CA ARG A 20 -3.44 15.47 21.93
C ARG A 20 -3.60 16.68 22.85
N GLY A 21 -2.65 17.61 22.79
CA GLY A 21 -2.67 18.83 23.62
C GLY A 21 -2.11 18.63 25.03
N LYS A 22 -2.38 19.62 25.89
CA LYS A 22 -1.86 19.69 27.28
C LYS A 22 -2.48 18.61 28.17
N ASP A 23 -3.80 18.55 28.19
CA ASP A 23 -4.55 17.58 29.01
C ASP A 23 -4.94 16.40 28.12
N ARG A 24 -4.09 15.37 28.10
CA ARG A 24 -4.27 14.16 27.26
C ARG A 24 -4.27 12.90 28.10
N LEU A 25 -5.00 11.90 27.63
CA LEU A 25 -4.97 10.56 28.18
C LEU A 25 -3.70 9.84 27.69
N VAL A 26 -2.67 9.80 28.54
CA VAL A 26 -1.43 9.06 28.26
C VAL A 26 -1.60 7.63 28.75
N LYS A 27 -1.46 6.67 27.83
CA LYS A 27 -1.41 5.25 28.19
C LYS A 27 -0.12 4.97 28.96
N ARG A 28 -0.24 4.32 30.12
CA ARG A 28 0.93 3.91 30.92
C ARG A 28 1.68 2.80 30.21
N VAL A 29 3.01 2.84 30.31
CA VAL A 29 3.87 1.76 29.82
C VAL A 29 3.80 0.61 30.81
N GLU A 30 3.19 -0.48 30.38
CA GLU A 30 3.13 -1.75 31.11
C GLU A 30 4.35 -2.63 30.79
N PRO A 31 4.73 -3.57 31.68
CA PRO A 31 5.87 -4.48 31.45
C PRO A 31 5.80 -5.26 30.14
N LYS A 32 4.59 -5.61 29.66
CA LYS A 32 4.39 -6.30 28.37
C LYS A 32 4.89 -5.48 27.18
N HIS A 33 4.81 -4.15 27.28
CA HIS A 33 5.28 -3.24 26.23
C HIS A 33 6.81 -3.22 26.19
N LEU A 34 7.46 -3.24 27.36
CA LEU A 34 8.92 -3.32 27.46
C LEU A 34 9.44 -4.64 26.90
N ARG A 35 8.84 -5.77 27.28
CA ARG A 35 9.21 -7.09 26.74
C ARG A 35 9.06 -7.17 25.23
N ALA A 36 8.01 -6.58 24.66
CA ALA A 36 7.83 -6.55 23.21
C ALA A 36 8.93 -5.74 22.51
N VAL A 37 9.34 -4.61 23.10
CA VAL A 37 10.44 -3.78 22.59
C VAL A 37 11.78 -4.53 22.67
N GLU A 38 12.05 -5.20 23.79
CA GLU A 38 13.25 -6.04 23.96
C GLU A 38 13.32 -7.14 22.88
N SER A 39 12.23 -7.88 22.66
CA SER A 39 12.17 -8.89 21.61
C SER A 39 12.40 -8.30 20.20
N ASN A 40 11.84 -7.13 19.92
CA ASN A 40 12.04 -6.46 18.64
C ASN A 40 13.50 -6.05 18.43
N PHE A 41 14.17 -5.55 19.47
CA PHE A 41 15.59 -5.22 19.39
C PHE A 41 16.46 -6.45 19.16
N ALA A 42 16.15 -7.58 19.80
CA ALA A 42 16.87 -8.83 19.55
C ALA A 42 16.72 -9.30 18.09
N ILE A 43 15.52 -9.18 17.51
CA ILE A 43 15.27 -9.49 16.09
C ILE A 43 16.04 -8.53 15.18
N GLU A 44 16.03 -7.23 15.50
CA GLU A 44 16.73 -6.21 14.73
C GLU A 44 18.25 -6.45 14.75
N GLU A 45 18.83 -6.75 15.90
CA GLU A 45 20.24 -7.08 16.03
C GLU A 45 20.63 -8.30 15.19
N GLN A 46 19.79 -9.35 15.22
CA GLN A 46 19.99 -10.54 14.40
C GLN A 46 19.92 -10.22 12.90
N ASN A 47 18.96 -9.40 12.48
CA ASN A 47 18.83 -8.97 11.09
C ASN A 47 20.03 -8.12 10.65
N MET A 48 20.48 -7.20 11.51
CA MET A 48 21.66 -6.38 11.24
C MET A 48 22.91 -7.24 11.07
N PHE A 49 23.08 -8.29 11.88
CA PHE A 49 24.18 -9.23 11.71
C PHE A 49 24.17 -9.88 10.32
N TYR A 50 23.01 -10.37 9.85
CA TYR A 50 22.89 -10.97 8.52
C TYR A 50 23.13 -9.97 7.38
N LEU A 51 22.68 -8.73 7.54
CA LEU A 51 22.79 -7.70 6.49
C LEU A 51 24.19 -7.08 6.39
N ARG A 52 25.03 -7.22 7.43
CA ARG A 52 26.41 -6.68 7.45
C ARG A 52 27.38 -7.40 6.52
N HIS A 53 27.10 -8.64 6.14
CA HIS A 53 28.00 -9.49 5.37
C HIS A 53 27.41 -9.82 4.01
N PRO A 54 27.43 -8.88 3.04
CA PRO A 54 26.92 -9.13 1.71
C PRO A 54 27.78 -10.16 0.97
N TYR A 55 27.13 -11.01 0.17
CA TYR A 55 27.81 -12.02 -0.65
C TYR A 55 28.54 -11.42 -1.86
N LEU A 56 27.99 -10.37 -2.47
CA LEU A 56 28.58 -9.66 -3.61
C LEU A 56 29.02 -8.27 -3.18
N THR A 57 30.13 -7.82 -3.74
CA THR A 57 30.53 -6.41 -3.69
C THR A 57 29.60 -5.56 -4.55
N GLU A 58 29.58 -4.25 -4.31
CA GLU A 58 28.77 -3.32 -5.11
C GLU A 58 29.12 -3.35 -6.60
N ALA A 59 30.41 -3.51 -6.92
CA ALA A 59 30.90 -3.62 -8.28
C ALA A 59 30.39 -4.89 -8.98
N GLU A 60 30.44 -6.05 -8.30
CA GLU A 60 29.95 -7.33 -8.83
C GLU A 60 28.42 -7.36 -8.96
N SER A 61 27.73 -6.66 -8.07
CA SER A 61 26.28 -6.51 -8.14
C SER A 61 25.85 -5.63 -9.34
N SER A 62 26.73 -4.80 -9.90
CA SER A 62 26.37 -3.98 -11.05
C SER A 62 26.09 -4.83 -12.30
N GLY A 63 24.83 -4.85 -12.73
CA GLY A 63 24.43 -5.47 -14.00
C GLY A 63 24.29 -7.00 -13.99
N HIS A 64 24.50 -7.68 -12.86
CA HIS A 64 24.39 -9.15 -12.75
C HIS A 64 23.04 -9.71 -13.23
N SER A 65 21.96 -8.93 -13.07
CA SER A 65 20.60 -9.33 -13.42
C SER A 65 20.16 -8.90 -14.83
N LYS A 66 20.99 -8.19 -15.60
CA LYS A 66 20.65 -7.73 -16.96
C LYS A 66 20.38 -8.90 -17.90
N ALA A 67 21.21 -9.96 -17.81
CA ALA A 67 21.05 -11.17 -18.62
C ALA A 67 19.70 -11.88 -18.38
N LEU A 68 19.07 -11.68 -17.22
CA LEU A 68 17.78 -12.29 -16.91
C LEU A 68 16.60 -11.62 -17.63
N GLY A 69 16.78 -10.44 -18.23
CA GLY A 69 15.73 -9.73 -18.99
C GLY A 69 14.49 -9.32 -18.16
N LYS A 70 14.50 -9.53 -16.83
CA LYS A 70 13.34 -9.33 -15.95
C LYS A 70 12.84 -7.89 -15.96
N GLN A 71 13.74 -6.92 -16.04
CA GLN A 71 13.38 -5.50 -16.08
C GLN A 71 12.62 -5.15 -17.37
N GLU A 72 13.07 -5.66 -18.52
CA GLU A 72 12.39 -5.45 -19.80
C GLU A 72 11.03 -6.15 -19.84
N GLN A 73 10.94 -7.37 -19.33
CA GLN A 73 9.67 -8.10 -19.21
C GLN A 73 8.67 -7.35 -18.32
N ARG A 74 9.13 -6.83 -17.17
CA ARG A 74 8.30 -5.98 -16.29
C ARG A 74 7.82 -4.73 -17.01
N LYS A 75 8.71 -4.03 -17.73
CA LYS A 75 8.33 -2.83 -18.50
C LYS A 75 7.28 -3.16 -19.56
N LYS A 76 7.49 -4.22 -20.36
CA LYS A 76 6.52 -4.68 -21.37
C LYS A 76 5.18 -5.07 -20.74
N SER A 77 5.19 -5.76 -19.60
CA SER A 77 3.96 -6.12 -18.88
C SER A 77 3.18 -4.89 -18.41
N PHE A 78 3.89 -3.87 -17.91
CA PHE A 78 3.30 -2.61 -17.49
C PHE A 78 2.70 -1.85 -18.68
N GLU A 79 3.45 -1.73 -19.78
CA GLU A 79 2.95 -1.12 -21.03
C GLU A 79 1.66 -1.82 -21.51
N ASN A 80 1.63 -3.15 -21.50
CA ASN A 80 0.46 -3.92 -21.91
C ASN A 80 -0.75 -3.68 -21.00
N ILE A 81 -0.54 -3.58 -19.68
CA ILE A 81 -1.62 -3.25 -18.73
C ILE A 81 -2.13 -1.83 -19.00
N THR A 82 -1.24 -0.86 -19.19
CA THR A 82 -1.65 0.54 -19.44
C THR A 82 -2.34 0.72 -20.78
N ARG A 83 -1.93 0.00 -21.84
CA ARG A 83 -2.60 0.05 -23.15
C ARG A 83 -4.04 -0.45 -23.08
N ARG A 84 -4.32 -1.47 -22.26
CA ARG A 84 -5.69 -1.99 -22.04
C ARG A 84 -6.65 -0.99 -21.38
N ILE A 85 -6.12 0.05 -20.72
CA ILE A 85 -6.95 1.11 -20.14
C ILE A 85 -7.56 1.99 -21.25
N PHE A 86 -6.88 2.11 -22.38
CA PHE A 86 -7.39 2.82 -23.55
C PHE A 86 -8.30 1.92 -24.37
N LYS A 87 -9.39 2.49 -24.89
CA LYS A 87 -10.22 1.78 -25.87
C LYS A 87 -9.39 1.50 -27.12
N GLU A 88 -9.58 0.33 -27.71
CA GLU A 88 -8.99 -0.01 -29.00
C GLU A 88 -9.47 0.97 -30.07
N ASP A 89 -8.60 1.26 -31.04
CA ASP A 89 -8.93 2.11 -32.18
C ASP A 89 -9.98 1.40 -33.05
N VAL A 90 -11.20 1.93 -33.04
CA VAL A 90 -12.30 1.42 -33.85
C VAL A 90 -12.33 2.17 -35.18
N THR A 91 -12.34 1.44 -36.29
CA THR A 91 -12.40 2.03 -37.63
C THR A 91 -13.80 2.60 -37.93
N LEU A 92 -13.88 3.58 -38.84
CA LEU A 92 -15.17 4.12 -39.31
C LEU A 92 -16.07 3.00 -39.88
N TYR A 93 -15.46 2.04 -40.58
CA TYR A 93 -16.16 0.89 -41.15
C TYR A 93 -16.85 0.04 -40.08
N GLU A 94 -16.17 -0.32 -38.99
CA GLU A 94 -16.75 -1.09 -37.89
C GLU A 94 -17.92 -0.35 -37.23
N ARG A 95 -17.80 0.98 -37.10
CA ARG A 95 -18.90 1.82 -36.60
C ARG A 95 -20.08 1.84 -37.55
N LEU A 96 -19.87 1.91 -38.86
CA LEU A 96 -20.95 2.02 -39.86
C LEU A 96 -21.50 0.66 -40.33
N LYS A 97 -20.87 -0.46 -39.96
CA LYS A 97 -21.29 -1.82 -40.36
C LYS A 97 -22.75 -2.12 -40.03
N HIS A 98 -23.27 -1.60 -38.92
CA HIS A 98 -24.66 -1.79 -38.51
C HIS A 98 -25.69 -1.17 -39.46
N LEU A 99 -25.31 -0.22 -40.31
CA LEU A 99 -26.22 0.40 -41.28
C LEU A 99 -26.54 -0.53 -42.45
N ARG A 100 -25.70 -1.54 -42.70
CA ARG A 100 -25.85 -2.51 -43.80
C ARG A 100 -26.84 -3.64 -43.51
N VAL A 101 -27.49 -3.64 -42.34
CA VAL A 101 -28.45 -4.69 -41.93
C VAL A 101 -29.65 -4.79 -42.90
N LYS A 102 -29.96 -3.72 -43.64
CA LYS A 102 -31.06 -3.68 -44.61
C LYS A 102 -30.60 -3.72 -46.08
N GLU A 103 -29.32 -4.00 -46.36
CA GLU A 103 -28.88 -4.28 -47.74
C GLU A 103 -29.47 -5.63 -48.18
N SER A 104 -30.59 -5.59 -48.88
CA SER A 104 -31.11 -6.70 -49.68
C SER A 104 -30.69 -6.52 -51.13
N TRP A 105 -30.44 -7.63 -51.82
CA TRP A 105 -30.35 -7.62 -53.28
C TRP A 105 -31.75 -7.33 -53.85
N GLU A 106 -31.83 -6.51 -54.90
CA GLU A 106 -33.07 -6.34 -55.67
C GLU A 106 -33.44 -7.72 -56.26
N ASN A 107 -34.59 -8.24 -55.85
CA ASN A 107 -35.29 -9.31 -56.56
C ASN A 107 -36.30 -8.68 -57.53
#